data_AF-A0A7X6CNI8-F1
#
_entry.id   AF-A0A7X6CNI8-F1
#
_cell.length_a   1.000
_cell.length_b   1.000
_cell.length_c   1.000
_cell.angle_alpha   90.00
_cell.angle_beta   90.00
_cell.angle_gamma   90.00
#
_symmetry.space_group_name_H-M   'P 1'
#
loop_
_entity.id
_entity.type
_entity.pdbx_description
1 polymer ?
#
loop_
_entity_poly.entity_id
_entity_poly.type
_entity_poly.pdbx_seq_one_letter_code
_entity_poly.pdbx_strand_id
1 'polypeptide(L)'
;MISPRQLMRRYQLSKIIVLLLLLVLVGWVAIPGYLTGKWPWTNPPPVTNLKQLKTLRQQGLKFSKLSGWKVLHVQKNVQIGGRKWLVQEIQNQQTVAILLLLPQNGPKDQPQVEWLDIRGFHRWQTDSDRALKFTVESMPTSGKPPATVEALFFRSRRAEQTFAVLQWYALPNGGSTATSRWFWEDSIARVSNRRISWVAVSIIVPIQSAGDIELYRPLVKGIGEIVQAQLMAETFQL
;
A
#
# COMPACT_ATOMS: atom_id res chain seq x y z
N MET A 1 39.55 37.28 -15.27
CA MET A 1 38.18 37.85 -15.26
C MET A 1 37.45 37.33 -16.50
N ILE A 2 36.40 36.53 -16.34
CA ILE A 2 35.64 35.98 -17.48
C ILE A 2 34.73 37.10 -18.02
N SER A 3 34.84 37.39 -19.32
CA SER A 3 34.05 38.45 -19.96
C SER A 3 32.55 38.13 -19.97
N PRO A 4 31.65 39.09 -19.69
CA PRO A 4 30.20 38.86 -19.67
C PRO A 4 29.65 38.32 -21.01
N ARG A 5 30.30 38.61 -22.13
CA ARG A 5 29.97 38.04 -23.46
C ARG A 5 30.27 36.54 -23.57
N GLN A 6 31.36 36.07 -22.93
CA GLN A 6 31.70 34.64 -22.89
C GLN A 6 30.72 33.85 -22.00
N LEU A 7 30.22 34.48 -20.93
CA LEU A 7 29.20 33.89 -20.06
C LEU A 7 27.86 33.71 -20.80
N MET A 8 27.41 34.74 -21.53
CA MET A 8 26.19 34.66 -22.35
C MET A 8 26.30 33.61 -23.46
N ARG A 9 27.46 33.51 -24.15
CA ARG A 9 27.67 32.53 -25.23
C ARG A 9 27.67 31.09 -24.70
N ARG A 10 28.24 30.83 -23.52
CA ARG A 10 28.18 29.51 -22.86
C ARG A 10 26.75 29.16 -22.48
N TYR A 11 25.97 30.10 -21.94
CA TYR A 11 24.57 29.87 -21.60
C TYR A 11 23.70 29.56 -22.83
N GLN A 12 23.93 30.25 -23.95
CA GLN A 12 23.25 29.97 -25.22
C GLN A 12 23.65 28.59 -25.80
N LEU A 13 24.92 28.21 -25.71
CA LEU A 13 25.37 26.87 -26.11
C LEU A 13 24.74 25.77 -25.25
N SER A 14 24.69 25.94 -23.92
CA SER A 14 23.99 25.00 -23.03
C SER A 14 22.52 24.87 -23.38
N LYS A 15 21.83 25.98 -23.71
CA LYS A 15 20.43 25.94 -24.18
C LYS A 15 20.28 25.16 -25.48
N ILE A 16 21.17 25.37 -26.44
CA ILE A 16 21.16 24.64 -27.73
C ILE A 16 21.40 23.14 -27.50
N ILE A 17 22.35 22.78 -26.63
CA ILE A 17 22.63 21.38 -26.30
C ILE A 17 21.43 20.72 -25.61
N VAL A 18 20.81 21.40 -24.64
CA VAL A 18 19.60 20.90 -23.97
C VAL A 18 18.44 20.75 -24.96
N LEU A 19 18.26 21.72 -25.87
CA LEU A 19 17.22 21.66 -26.90
C LEU A 19 17.44 20.47 -27.86
N LEU A 20 18.69 20.25 -28.30
CA LEU A 20 19.04 19.10 -29.13
C LEU A 20 18.80 17.78 -28.40
N LEU A 21 19.19 17.69 -27.13
CA LEU A 21 18.96 16.50 -26.32
C LEU A 21 17.45 16.23 -26.13
N LEU A 22 16.66 17.28 -25.93
CA LEU A 22 15.20 17.18 -25.85
C LEU A 22 14.58 16.75 -27.18
N LEU A 23 15.05 17.29 -28.31
CA LEU A 23 14.62 16.89 -29.65
C LEU A 23 14.94 15.43 -29.95
N VAL A 24 16.12 14.95 -29.53
CA VAL A 24 16.49 13.54 -29.64
C VAL A 24 15.59 12.67 -28.78
N LEU A 25 15.32 13.06 -27.53
CA LEU A 25 14.39 12.33 -26.66
C LEU A 25 12.98 12.26 -27.25
N VAL A 26 12.46 13.37 -27.78
CA VAL A 26 11.12 13.40 -28.39
C VAL A 26 11.10 12.59 -29.69
N GLY A 27 12.05 12.83 -30.60
CA GLY A 27 12.10 12.22 -31.92
C GLY A 27 12.36 10.72 -31.91
N TRP A 28 13.26 10.25 -31.05
CA TRP A 28 13.69 8.84 -31.02
C TRP A 28 12.96 7.99 -29.97
N VAL A 29 12.45 8.60 -28.89
CA VAL A 29 11.79 7.86 -27.80
C VAL A 29 10.28 8.06 -27.82
N ALA A 30 9.80 9.31 -27.87
CA ALA A 30 8.37 9.60 -27.74
C ALA A 30 7.58 9.25 -29.01
N ILE A 31 8.04 9.69 -30.20
CA ILE A 31 7.30 9.49 -31.46
C ILE A 31 7.15 8.00 -31.82
N PRO A 32 8.22 7.17 -31.82
CA PRO A 32 8.07 5.75 -32.14
C PRO A 32 7.22 5.03 -31.10
N GLY A 33 7.36 5.37 -29.82
CA GLY A 33 6.57 4.79 -28.75
C GLY A 33 5.07 5.09 -28.86
N TYR A 34 4.71 6.30 -29.30
CA TYR A 34 3.32 6.69 -29.57
C TYR A 34 2.76 5.97 -30.80
N LEU A 35 3.49 5.99 -31.92
CA LEU A 35 3.02 5.40 -33.19
C LEU A 35 2.96 3.86 -33.17
N THR A 36 3.90 3.20 -32.48
CA THR A 36 3.94 1.73 -32.40
C THR A 36 3.01 1.15 -31.34
N GLY A 37 2.37 1.98 -30.52
CA GLY A 37 1.55 1.54 -29.39
C GLY A 37 2.33 0.85 -28.26
N LYS A 38 3.66 0.77 -28.37
CA LYS A 38 4.57 0.16 -27.37
C LYS A 38 4.91 1.11 -26.22
N TRP A 39 4.12 2.18 -26.04
CA TRP A 39 4.32 3.13 -24.96
C TRP A 39 4.22 2.42 -23.60
N PRO A 40 5.20 2.59 -22.69
CA PRO A 40 5.24 1.89 -21.41
C PRO A 40 3.99 2.08 -20.53
N TRP A 41 3.24 3.16 -20.75
CA TRP A 41 1.99 3.44 -20.02
C TRP A 41 0.78 2.68 -20.58
N THR A 42 0.84 2.25 -21.84
CA THR A 42 -0.23 1.47 -22.49
C THR A 42 -0.23 0.04 -21.97
N ASN A 43 0.97 -0.57 -21.90
CA ASN A 43 1.22 -1.94 -21.42
C ASN A 43 2.21 -1.92 -20.24
N PRO A 44 1.75 -1.57 -19.02
CA PRO A 44 2.59 -1.66 -17.84
C PRO A 44 3.09 -3.10 -17.62
N PRO A 45 4.29 -3.27 -17.03
CA PRO A 45 4.79 -4.58 -16.66
C PRO A 45 3.79 -5.37 -15.79
N PRO A 46 3.82 -6.71 -15.81
CA PRO A 46 2.90 -7.52 -15.03
C PRO A 46 3.19 -7.42 -13.52
N VAL A 47 2.16 -7.70 -12.73
CA VAL A 47 2.28 -7.98 -11.29
C VAL A 47 2.44 -9.49 -11.14
N THR A 48 3.60 -9.94 -10.67
CA THR A 48 3.97 -11.38 -10.66
C THR A 48 2.96 -12.26 -9.91
N ASN A 49 2.46 -11.77 -8.79
CA ASN A 49 1.56 -12.47 -7.88
C ASN A 49 0.08 -12.04 -8.05
N LEU A 50 -0.32 -11.60 -9.25
CA LEU A 50 -1.69 -11.11 -9.49
C LEU A 50 -2.76 -12.17 -9.24
N LYS A 51 -2.46 -13.45 -9.48
CA LYS A 51 -3.40 -14.56 -9.22
C LYS A 51 -3.68 -14.66 -7.72
N GLN A 52 -2.65 -14.58 -6.89
CA GLN A 52 -2.74 -14.62 -5.44
C GLN A 52 -3.51 -13.41 -4.90
N LEU A 53 -3.27 -12.22 -5.44
CA LEU A 53 -4.05 -11.02 -5.10
C LEU A 53 -5.54 -11.17 -5.44
N LYS A 54 -5.87 -11.79 -6.59
CA LYS A 54 -7.27 -12.09 -6.96
C LYS A 54 -7.88 -13.14 -6.03
N THR A 55 -7.13 -14.16 -5.64
CA THR A 55 -7.58 -15.15 -4.65
C THR A 55 -7.84 -14.48 -3.30
N LEU A 56 -6.93 -13.62 -2.83
CA LEU A 56 -7.10 -12.84 -1.60
C LEU A 56 -8.39 -12.03 -1.67
N ARG A 57 -8.64 -11.33 -2.78
CA ARG A 57 -9.88 -10.55 -2.97
C ARG A 57 -11.16 -11.40 -2.95
N GLN A 58 -11.06 -12.68 -3.32
CA GLN A 58 -12.22 -13.59 -3.36
C GLN A 58 -12.42 -14.37 -2.07
N GLN A 59 -11.37 -14.70 -1.33
CA GLN A 59 -11.40 -15.63 -0.20
C GLN A 59 -11.08 -14.95 1.13
N GLY A 60 -10.32 -13.85 1.09
CA GLY A 60 -9.73 -13.25 2.27
C GLY A 60 -8.52 -13.99 2.81
N LEU A 61 -7.98 -13.45 3.90
CA LEU A 61 -6.92 -14.09 4.65
C LEU A 61 -7.46 -15.29 5.42
N LYS A 62 -6.68 -16.36 5.39
CA LYS A 62 -6.88 -17.53 6.24
C LYS A 62 -5.88 -17.43 7.38
N PHE A 63 -6.36 -17.43 8.61
CA PHE A 63 -5.48 -17.38 9.78
C PHE A 63 -5.11 -18.79 10.20
N SER A 64 -3.83 -19.02 10.48
CA SER A 64 -3.37 -20.32 11.02
C SER A 64 -3.90 -20.52 12.44
N LYS A 65 -4.07 -21.77 12.86
CA LYS A 65 -4.55 -22.12 14.22
C LYS A 65 -3.68 -21.51 15.33
N LEU A 66 -2.39 -21.28 15.05
CA LEU A 66 -1.40 -20.71 15.97
C LEU A 66 -1.59 -19.20 16.22
N SER A 67 -2.27 -18.50 15.31
CA SER A 67 -2.51 -17.05 15.45
C SER A 67 -3.54 -16.69 16.54
N GLY A 68 -4.37 -17.65 16.96
CA GLY A 68 -5.48 -17.41 17.89
C GLY A 68 -6.68 -16.67 17.30
N TRP A 69 -6.66 -16.31 16.01
CA TRP A 69 -7.74 -15.61 15.31
C TRP A 69 -8.53 -16.56 14.40
N LYS A 70 -9.85 -16.37 14.38
CA LYS A 70 -10.77 -17.08 13.48
C LYS A 70 -11.54 -16.09 12.64
N VAL A 71 -11.79 -16.43 11.38
CA VAL A 71 -12.66 -15.66 10.50
C VAL A 71 -14.11 -16.06 10.79
N LEU A 72 -14.93 -15.10 11.19
CA LEU A 72 -16.36 -15.30 11.42
C LEU A 72 -17.17 -15.11 10.14
N HIS A 73 -16.89 -14.01 9.44
CA HIS A 73 -17.66 -13.60 8.27
C HIS A 73 -16.77 -12.92 7.23
N VAL A 74 -17.09 -13.12 5.95
CA VAL A 74 -16.37 -12.54 4.81
C VAL A 74 -17.38 -11.92 3.83
N GLN A 75 -17.31 -10.61 3.65
CA GLN A 75 -18.08 -9.87 2.66
C GLN A 75 -17.19 -9.42 1.52
N LYS A 76 -17.58 -9.77 0.30
CA LYS A 76 -16.83 -9.49 -0.92
C LYS A 76 -17.44 -8.29 -1.63
N ASN A 77 -16.61 -7.48 -2.27
CA ASN A 77 -17.02 -6.36 -3.12
C ASN A 77 -17.84 -5.28 -2.38
N VAL A 78 -17.52 -5.01 -1.11
CA VAL A 78 -18.09 -3.88 -0.39
C VAL A 78 -17.59 -2.59 -1.04
N GLN A 79 -18.50 -1.76 -1.52
CA GLN A 79 -18.16 -0.56 -2.28
C GLN A 79 -17.82 0.60 -1.32
N ILE A 80 -16.55 0.99 -1.29
CA ILE A 80 -16.03 2.12 -0.49
C ILE A 80 -15.14 2.96 -1.41
N GLY A 81 -15.44 4.25 -1.57
CA GLY A 81 -14.62 5.15 -2.40
C GLY A 81 -14.55 4.77 -3.88
N GLY A 82 -15.61 4.18 -4.44
CA GLY A 82 -15.57 3.68 -5.82
C GLY A 82 -14.77 2.38 -6.01
N ARG A 83 -14.15 1.84 -4.95
CA ARG A 83 -13.37 0.60 -4.97
C ARG A 83 -14.10 -0.52 -4.25
N LYS A 84 -13.79 -1.76 -4.64
CA LYS A 84 -14.41 -2.99 -4.14
C LYS A 84 -13.51 -3.61 -3.07
N TRP A 85 -13.84 -3.35 -1.83
CA TRP A 85 -13.15 -3.87 -0.66
C TRP A 85 -13.64 -5.27 -0.30
N LEU A 86 -12.74 -6.02 0.31
CA LEU A 86 -13.07 -7.22 1.05
C LEU A 86 -13.13 -6.87 2.53
N VAL A 87 -14.19 -7.29 3.21
CA VAL A 87 -14.39 -7.08 4.64
C VAL A 87 -14.41 -8.43 5.32
N GLN A 88 -13.55 -8.63 6.32
CA GLN A 88 -13.51 -9.83 7.13
C GLN A 88 -13.73 -9.47 8.59
N GLU A 89 -14.69 -10.13 9.22
CA GLU A 89 -14.83 -10.09 10.67
C GLU A 89 -14.00 -11.22 11.26
N ILE A 90 -13.06 -10.87 12.14
CA ILE A 90 -12.16 -11.80 12.79
C ILE A 90 -12.35 -11.73 14.30
N GLN A 91 -12.26 -12.88 14.96
CA GLN A 91 -12.47 -12.99 16.40
C GLN A 91 -11.36 -13.80 17.04
N ASN A 92 -10.89 -13.32 18.19
CA ASN A 92 -10.14 -14.12 19.17
C ASN A 92 -11.01 -14.35 20.42
N GLN A 93 -10.46 -14.96 21.47
CA GLN A 93 -11.22 -15.29 22.68
C GLN A 93 -11.91 -14.08 23.37
N GLN A 94 -11.42 -12.85 23.18
CA GLN A 94 -11.80 -11.68 23.97
C GLN A 94 -12.26 -10.49 23.12
N THR A 95 -12.03 -10.52 21.81
CA THR A 95 -12.16 -9.34 20.94
C THR A 95 -12.55 -9.74 19.53
N VAL A 96 -13.46 -8.94 18.96
CA VAL A 96 -13.80 -8.96 17.54
C VAL A 96 -13.12 -7.77 16.86
N ALA A 97 -12.58 -7.97 15.67
CA ALA A 97 -12.00 -6.94 14.84
C ALA A 97 -12.55 -7.05 13.41
N ILE A 98 -12.67 -5.91 12.74
CA ILE A 98 -13.03 -5.82 11.32
C ILE A 98 -11.75 -5.54 10.54
N LEU A 99 -11.48 -6.38 9.56
CA LEU A 99 -10.36 -6.27 8.64
C LEU A 99 -10.87 -5.89 7.26
N LEU A 100 -10.48 -4.70 6.79
CA LEU A 100 -10.71 -4.25 5.43
C LEU A 100 -9.45 -4.49 4.61
N LEU A 101 -9.61 -5.16 3.47
CA LEU A 101 -8.55 -5.44 2.52
C LEU A 101 -8.92 -4.92 1.13
N LEU A 102 -7.99 -4.22 0.51
CA LEU A 102 -8.08 -3.83 -0.90
C LEU A 102 -6.83 -4.30 -1.63
N PRO A 103 -6.85 -5.53 -2.18
CA PRO A 103 -5.75 -6.06 -2.98
C PRO A 103 -5.71 -5.41 -4.36
N GLN A 104 -4.50 -5.16 -4.86
CA GLN A 104 -4.29 -4.67 -6.23
C GLN A 104 -4.98 -5.58 -7.26
N ASN A 105 -5.79 -4.98 -8.14
CA ASN A 105 -6.59 -5.70 -9.13
C ASN A 105 -5.92 -5.86 -10.50
N GLY A 106 -4.81 -5.16 -10.74
CA GLY A 106 -4.04 -5.26 -11.97
C GLY A 106 -2.88 -4.29 -12.04
N PRO A 107 -2.06 -4.33 -13.09
CA PRO A 107 -0.87 -3.50 -13.20
C PRO A 107 -1.12 -1.99 -13.20
N LYS A 108 -2.29 -1.54 -13.67
CA LYS A 108 -2.66 -0.11 -13.66
C LYS A 108 -3.21 0.35 -12.31
N ASP A 109 -3.49 -0.58 -11.40
CA ASP A 109 -4.09 -0.30 -10.11
C ASP A 109 -3.02 0.08 -9.08
N GLN A 110 -3.12 1.30 -8.54
CA GLN A 110 -2.10 1.94 -7.70
C GLN A 110 -2.76 2.42 -6.39
N PRO A 111 -1.99 2.54 -5.28
CA PRO A 111 -2.45 3.25 -4.09
C PRO A 111 -2.79 4.70 -4.42
N GLN A 112 -3.90 5.21 -3.89
CA GLN A 112 -4.40 6.56 -4.12
C GLN A 112 -4.87 7.19 -2.80
N VAL A 113 -6.18 7.20 -2.55
CA VAL A 113 -6.84 7.97 -1.49
C VAL A 113 -7.65 7.06 -0.57
N GLU A 114 -7.29 5.78 -0.48
CA GLU A 114 -8.07 4.75 0.24
C GLU A 114 -8.39 5.15 1.69
N TRP A 115 -7.46 5.83 2.37
CA TRP A 115 -7.65 6.30 3.74
C TRP A 115 -8.71 7.40 3.86
N LEU A 116 -8.78 8.30 2.88
CA LEU A 116 -9.82 9.33 2.84
C LEU A 116 -11.19 8.71 2.58
N ASP A 117 -11.26 7.72 1.68
CA ASP A 117 -12.49 7.03 1.33
C ASP A 117 -13.07 6.25 2.52
N ILE A 118 -12.23 5.52 3.26
CA ILE A 118 -12.66 4.80 4.48
C ILE A 118 -13.18 5.77 5.53
N ARG A 119 -12.46 6.88 5.79
CA ARG A 119 -12.90 7.90 6.76
C ARG A 119 -14.26 8.48 6.37
N GLY A 120 -14.44 8.82 5.09
CA GLY A 120 -15.70 9.34 4.56
C GLY A 120 -16.84 8.32 4.67
N PHE A 121 -16.59 7.06 4.32
CA PHE A 121 -17.57 5.99 4.38
C PHE A 121 -18.08 5.72 5.80
N HIS A 122 -17.17 5.69 6.78
CA HIS A 122 -17.55 5.49 8.19
C HIS A 122 -17.99 6.78 8.90
N ARG A 123 -17.85 7.96 8.27
CA ARG A 123 -18.09 9.28 8.86
C ARG A 123 -17.33 9.47 10.19
N TRP A 124 -16.08 9.04 10.21
CA TRP A 124 -15.28 9.06 11.43
C TRP A 124 -14.84 10.46 11.81
N GLN A 125 -14.93 10.75 13.10
CA GLN A 125 -14.12 11.80 13.73
C GLN A 125 -12.85 11.14 14.26
N THR A 126 -11.70 11.54 13.73
CA THR A 126 -10.39 10.98 14.09
C THR A 126 -9.75 11.83 15.17
N ASP A 127 -9.14 11.16 16.16
CA ASP A 127 -8.27 11.79 17.13
C ASP A 127 -7.03 10.92 17.42
N SER A 128 -6.01 11.57 17.98
CA SER A 128 -4.77 10.91 18.42
C SER A 128 -4.05 10.13 17.31
N ASP A 129 -3.88 10.73 16.13
CA ASP A 129 -3.10 10.17 15.04
C ASP A 129 -1.62 9.97 15.45
N ARG A 130 -1.14 8.72 15.33
CA ARG A 130 0.23 8.32 15.66
C ARG A 130 0.78 7.35 14.63
N ALA A 131 2.07 7.43 14.36
CA ALA A 131 2.76 6.37 13.65
C ALA A 131 2.96 5.17 14.59
N LEU A 132 2.71 3.96 14.09
CA LEU A 132 2.98 2.71 14.76
C LEU A 132 3.89 1.89 13.86
N LYS A 133 5.10 1.58 14.36
CA LYS A 133 6.09 0.79 13.64
C LYS A 133 6.17 -0.60 14.24
N PHE A 134 6.22 -1.60 13.38
CA PHE A 134 6.43 -2.99 13.77
C PHE A 134 7.24 -3.72 12.70
N THR A 135 7.87 -4.81 13.11
CA THR A 135 8.74 -5.61 12.27
C THR A 135 8.19 -7.02 12.21
N VAL A 136 8.14 -7.57 11.01
CA VAL A 136 7.71 -8.93 10.76
C VAL A 136 8.89 -9.72 10.23
N GLU A 137 9.20 -10.84 10.87
CA GLU A 137 10.24 -11.72 10.37
C GLU A 137 9.83 -12.30 9.02
N SER A 138 10.72 -12.17 8.05
CA SER A 138 10.61 -12.89 6.79
C SER A 138 10.82 -14.38 7.07
N MET A 139 10.09 -15.26 6.37
CA MET A 139 10.21 -16.71 6.54
C MET A 139 11.69 -17.15 6.56
N PRO A 140 12.12 -18.03 7.49
CA PRO A 140 13.54 -18.35 7.75
C PRO A 140 14.34 -18.77 6.51
N THR A 141 13.67 -19.40 5.54
CA THR A 141 14.24 -19.91 4.29
C THR A 141 14.52 -18.85 3.22
N SER A 142 14.13 -17.59 3.44
CA SER A 142 14.16 -16.56 2.38
C SER A 142 15.49 -15.80 2.28
N GLY A 143 16.33 -15.83 3.33
CA GLY A 143 17.53 -14.99 3.44
C GLY A 143 17.26 -13.47 3.37
N LYS A 144 15.99 -13.05 3.44
CA LYS A 144 15.56 -11.65 3.33
C LYS A 144 15.58 -10.98 4.70
N PRO A 145 15.93 -9.68 4.76
CA PRO A 145 15.85 -8.95 6.02
C PRO A 145 14.40 -8.92 6.56
N PRO A 146 14.22 -8.67 7.86
CA PRO A 146 12.90 -8.46 8.44
C PRO A 146 12.16 -7.31 7.76
N ALA A 147 10.87 -7.48 7.54
CA ALA A 147 10.02 -6.50 6.88
C ALA A 147 9.51 -5.47 7.91
N THR A 148 9.85 -4.20 7.72
CA THR A 148 9.37 -3.12 8.59
C THR A 148 8.09 -2.50 8.04
N VAL A 149 7.07 -2.40 8.88
CA VAL A 149 5.80 -1.74 8.57
C VAL A 149 5.67 -0.45 9.37
N GLU A 150 5.32 0.62 8.67
CA GLU A 150 4.89 1.88 9.27
C GLU A 150 3.39 2.06 8.99
N ALA A 151 2.60 1.99 10.05
CA ALA A 151 1.15 2.10 10.01
C ALA A 151 0.65 3.35 10.74
N LEU A 152 -0.51 3.84 10.32
CA LEU A 152 -1.22 4.93 10.97
C LEU A 152 -2.15 4.32 12.01
N PHE A 153 -1.91 4.64 13.28
CA PHE A 153 -2.72 4.24 14.42
C PHE A 153 -3.45 5.44 14.97
N PHE A 154 -4.77 5.35 15.08
CA PHE A 154 -5.60 6.47 15.56
C PHE A 154 -6.91 5.96 16.14
N ARG A 155 -7.54 6.81 16.95
CA ARG A 155 -8.87 6.53 17.48
C ARG A 155 -9.89 7.20 16.58
N SER A 156 -10.96 6.48 16.31
CA SER A 156 -12.07 6.98 15.51
C SER A 156 -13.37 6.85 16.28
N ARG A 157 -14.26 7.83 16.11
CA ARG A 157 -15.58 7.85 16.74
C ARG A 157 -16.68 7.88 15.68
N ARG A 158 -17.73 7.09 15.92
CA ARG A 158 -18.97 7.08 15.13
C ARG A 158 -20.14 6.95 16.08
N ALA A 159 -20.93 8.02 16.20
CA ALA A 159 -22.00 8.11 17.20
C ALA A 159 -21.48 7.76 18.60
N GLU A 160 -22.01 6.71 19.24
CA GLU A 160 -21.63 6.28 20.58
C GLU A 160 -20.51 5.22 20.61
N GLN A 161 -20.02 4.79 19.44
CA GLN A 161 -18.99 3.77 19.34
C GLN A 161 -17.63 4.39 19.03
N THR A 162 -16.62 3.90 19.72
CA THR A 162 -15.21 4.28 19.56
C THR A 162 -14.43 3.09 19.04
N PHE A 163 -13.50 3.34 18.13
CA PHE A 163 -12.67 2.31 17.52
C PHE A 163 -11.20 2.67 17.60
N ALA A 164 -10.35 1.67 17.78
CA ALA A 164 -8.93 1.74 17.50
C ALA A 164 -8.70 1.28 16.05
N VAL A 165 -8.07 2.13 15.24
CA VAL A 165 -7.88 1.89 13.81
C VAL A 165 -6.40 1.83 13.47
N LEU A 166 -6.00 0.83 12.68
CA LEU A 166 -4.64 0.67 12.17
C LEU A 166 -4.67 0.56 10.63
N GLN A 167 -3.96 1.45 9.93
CA GLN A 167 -3.98 1.55 8.47
C GLN A 167 -2.58 1.58 7.84
N TRP A 168 -2.37 0.81 6.77
CA TRP A 168 -1.16 0.87 5.95
C TRP A 168 -1.36 0.20 4.58
N TYR A 169 -0.49 0.53 3.64
CA TYR A 169 -0.31 -0.25 2.41
C TYR A 169 0.72 -1.33 2.68
N ALA A 170 0.29 -2.59 2.64
CA ALA A 170 1.15 -3.76 2.75
C ALA A 170 1.90 -4.00 1.44
N LEU A 171 3.20 -4.26 1.55
CA LEU A 171 4.14 -4.51 0.46
C LEU A 171 4.92 -5.81 0.76
N PRO A 172 5.55 -6.46 -0.26
CA PRO A 172 6.32 -7.68 -0.06
C PRO A 172 7.48 -7.57 0.96
N ASN A 173 8.04 -6.36 1.11
CA ASN A 173 9.21 -6.10 1.95
C ASN A 173 8.89 -5.18 3.15
N GLY A 174 7.61 -5.02 3.51
CA GLY A 174 7.19 -4.14 4.60
C GLY A 174 5.85 -3.49 4.36
N GLY A 175 5.71 -2.25 4.82
CA GLY A 175 4.50 -1.48 4.59
C GLY A 175 4.65 -0.02 4.98
N SER A 176 3.78 0.81 4.42
CA SER A 176 3.78 2.25 4.70
C SER A 176 2.39 2.84 4.53
N THR A 177 2.10 3.90 5.27
CA THR A 177 0.90 4.71 5.06
C THR A 177 1.01 5.60 3.83
N ALA A 178 2.23 5.92 3.39
CA ALA A 178 2.50 6.85 2.31
C ALA A 178 2.53 6.14 0.96
N THR A 179 1.77 6.67 0.00
CA THR A 179 1.76 6.19 -1.40
C THR A 179 3.12 6.40 -2.09
N SER A 180 3.89 7.39 -1.67
CA SER A 180 5.24 7.68 -2.18
C SER A 180 6.21 6.53 -1.98
N ARG A 181 6.09 5.76 -0.88
CA ARG A 181 6.94 4.59 -0.64
C ARG A 181 6.69 3.50 -1.68
N TRP A 182 5.42 3.20 -1.96
CA TRP A 182 5.07 2.28 -3.04
C TRP A 182 5.57 2.80 -4.39
N PHE A 183 5.44 4.11 -4.68
CA PHE A 183 5.90 4.68 -5.95
C PHE A 183 7.40 4.46 -6.18
N TRP A 184 8.23 4.65 -5.16
CA TRP A 184 9.68 4.42 -5.26
C TRP A 184 10.02 2.94 -5.40
N GLU A 185 9.40 2.07 -4.60
CA GLU A 185 9.62 0.62 -4.69
C GLU A 185 9.18 0.07 -6.07
N ASP A 186 8.04 0.52 -6.59
CA ASP A 186 7.55 0.17 -7.92
C ASP A 186 8.46 0.72 -9.03
N SER A 187 9.00 1.93 -8.87
CA SER A 187 9.92 2.53 -9.84
C SER A 187 11.21 1.73 -10.00
N ILE A 188 11.78 1.25 -8.89
CA ILE A 188 12.96 0.39 -8.91
C ILE A 188 12.59 -0.97 -9.54
N ALA A 189 11.44 -1.54 -9.17
CA ALA A 189 11.01 -2.84 -9.69
C ALA A 189 10.74 -2.84 -11.20
N ARG A 190 10.30 -1.71 -11.76
CA ARG A 190 10.09 -1.54 -13.21
C ARG A 190 11.37 -1.70 -14.02
N VAL A 191 12.54 -1.44 -13.44
CA VAL A 191 13.84 -1.71 -14.09
C VAL A 191 13.99 -3.20 -14.40
N SER A 192 13.45 -4.07 -13.56
CA SER A 192 13.40 -5.53 -13.77
C SER A 192 12.12 -5.99 -14.47
N ASN A 193 11.43 -5.11 -15.20
CA ASN A 193 10.20 -5.39 -15.94
C ASN A 193 9.10 -6.07 -15.09
N ARG A 194 8.93 -5.62 -13.84
CA ARG A 194 7.86 -6.08 -12.94
C ARG A 194 7.25 -4.92 -12.17
N ARG A 195 6.07 -5.15 -11.59
CA ARG A 195 5.39 -4.21 -10.70
C ARG A 195 5.38 -4.72 -9.28
N ILE A 196 5.48 -3.81 -8.31
CA ILE A 196 5.33 -4.15 -6.90
C ILE A 196 3.85 -4.30 -6.58
N SER A 197 3.51 -5.47 -6.06
CA SER A 197 2.19 -5.73 -5.52
C SER A 197 1.95 -4.99 -4.22
N TRP A 198 0.70 -4.63 -3.99
CA TRP A 198 0.29 -3.92 -2.79
C TRP A 198 -1.12 -4.33 -2.36
N VAL A 199 -1.39 -4.17 -1.07
CA VAL A 199 -2.73 -4.37 -0.48
C VAL A 199 -2.97 -3.24 0.52
N ALA A 200 -4.04 -2.47 0.38
CA ALA A 200 -4.46 -1.56 1.45
C ALA A 200 -5.10 -2.36 2.58
N VAL A 201 -4.64 -2.13 3.80
CA VAL A 201 -5.12 -2.81 5.00
C VAL A 201 -5.65 -1.76 5.98
N SER A 202 -6.86 -2.00 6.50
CA SER A 202 -7.42 -1.23 7.62
C SER A 202 -8.01 -2.20 8.64
N ILE A 203 -7.43 -2.23 9.83
CA ILE A 203 -7.94 -2.97 10.98
C ILE A 203 -8.75 -2.01 11.84
N ILE A 204 -9.94 -2.43 12.25
CA ILE A 204 -10.86 -1.65 13.08
C ILE A 204 -11.24 -2.52 14.27
N VAL A 205 -10.88 -2.09 15.48
CA VAL A 205 -11.19 -2.79 16.72
C VAL A 205 -12.14 -1.91 17.53
N PRO A 206 -13.36 -2.38 17.87
CA PRO A 206 -14.24 -1.67 18.79
C PRO A 206 -13.59 -1.57 20.18
N ILE A 207 -13.60 -0.37 20.77
CA ILE A 207 -13.02 -0.10 22.08
C ILE A 207 -14.00 0.66 22.98
N GLN A 208 -13.72 0.69 24.28
CA GLN A 208 -14.55 1.44 25.22
C GLN A 208 -14.42 2.96 24.97
N SER A 209 -15.54 3.67 25.06
CA SER A 209 -15.66 5.07 24.60
C SER A 209 -14.71 6.06 25.31
N ALA A 210 -14.38 5.81 26.58
CA ALA A 210 -13.53 6.67 27.39
C ALA A 210 -12.10 6.11 27.63
N GLY A 211 -11.75 4.98 27.02
CA GLY A 211 -10.46 4.32 27.22
C GLY A 211 -9.31 5.05 26.51
N ASP A 212 -8.11 4.97 27.09
CA ASP A 212 -6.87 5.35 26.40
C ASP A 212 -6.60 4.37 25.25
N ILE A 213 -6.40 4.92 24.05
CA ILE A 213 -6.12 4.13 22.84
C ILE A 213 -4.81 3.35 22.96
N GLU A 214 -3.87 3.84 23.77
CA GLU A 214 -2.57 3.20 23.99
C GLU A 214 -2.69 1.80 24.61
N LEU A 215 -3.74 1.55 25.38
CA LEU A 215 -4.04 0.22 25.94
C LEU A 215 -4.32 -0.81 24.83
N TYR A 216 -4.79 -0.35 23.66
CA TYR A 216 -5.09 -1.18 22.51
C TYR A 216 -3.94 -1.25 21.50
N ARG A 217 -2.86 -0.48 21.69
CA ARG A 217 -1.68 -0.53 20.82
C ARG A 217 -1.09 -1.94 20.69
N PRO A 218 -0.86 -2.71 21.77
CA PRO A 218 -0.30 -4.05 21.65
C PRO A 218 -1.21 -4.99 20.87
N LEU A 219 -2.53 -4.87 21.08
CA LEU A 219 -3.53 -5.67 20.39
C LEU A 219 -3.52 -5.41 18.88
N VAL A 220 -3.66 -4.15 18.46
CA VAL A 220 -3.68 -3.83 17.03
C VAL A 220 -2.34 -4.11 16.35
N LYS A 221 -1.22 -3.91 17.06
CA LYS A 221 0.12 -4.28 16.59
C LYS A 221 0.21 -5.78 16.33
N GLY A 222 -0.25 -6.62 17.26
CA GLY A 222 -0.25 -8.07 17.10
C GLY A 222 -1.11 -8.53 15.91
N ILE A 223 -2.29 -7.93 15.72
CA ILE A 223 -3.12 -8.21 14.52
C ILE A 223 -2.37 -7.76 13.26
N GLY A 224 -1.76 -6.58 13.28
CA GLY A 224 -0.97 -6.05 12.15
C GLY A 224 0.19 -6.95 11.75
N GLU A 225 0.94 -7.47 12.72
CA GLU A 225 2.02 -8.43 12.53
C GLU A 225 1.52 -9.73 11.88
N ILE A 226 0.42 -10.29 12.39
CA ILE A 226 -0.19 -11.51 11.84
C ILE A 226 -0.69 -11.27 10.41
N VAL A 227 -1.40 -10.17 10.17
CA VAL A 227 -1.95 -9.84 8.84
C VAL A 227 -0.83 -9.64 7.85
N GLN A 228 0.20 -8.86 8.19
CA GLN A 228 1.35 -8.63 7.32
C GLN A 228 2.12 -9.93 7.07
N ALA A 229 2.37 -10.76 8.09
CA ALA A 229 3.02 -12.05 7.94
C ALA A 229 2.24 -12.96 6.97
N GLN A 230 0.91 -13.01 7.12
CA GLN A 230 0.06 -13.81 6.25
C GLN A 230 0.07 -13.31 4.80
N LEU A 231 0.03 -11.98 4.60
CA LEU A 231 0.14 -11.38 3.26
C LEU A 231 1.49 -11.70 2.62
N MET A 232 2.59 -11.61 3.38
CA MET A 232 3.92 -12.00 2.89
C MET A 232 4.00 -13.49 2.55
N ALA A 233 3.40 -14.34 3.38
CA ALA A 233 3.46 -15.78 3.24
C ALA A 233 2.53 -16.34 2.15
N GLU A 234 1.37 -15.75 1.86
CA GLU A 234 0.42 -16.32 0.89
C GLU A 234 0.18 -15.45 -0.33
N THR A 235 0.34 -14.13 -0.20
CA THR A 235 -0.01 -13.19 -1.25
C THR A 235 1.21 -12.70 -2.00
N PHE A 236 2.28 -12.28 -1.30
CA PHE A 236 3.48 -11.67 -1.89
C PHE A 236 4.58 -12.66 -2.25
N GLN A 237 4.32 -13.97 -2.21
CA GLN A 237 5.25 -14.97 -2.73
C GLN A 237 5.47 -14.75 -4.24
N LEU A 238 6.74 -14.76 -4.64
CA LEU A 238 7.19 -14.70 -6.04
C LEU A 238 7.41 -16.11 -6.57
#